data_AF-A0A7C1A1F6-F1
#
_entry.id   AF-A0A7C1A1F6-F1
#
_cell.length_a   1.000
_cell.length_b   1.000
_cell.length_c   1.000
_cell.angle_alpha   90.00
_cell.angle_beta   90.00
_cell.angle_gamma   90.00
#
_symmetry.space_group_name_H-M   'P 1'
#
loop_
_entity.id
_entity.type
_entity.pdbx_description
1 polymer ?
#
loop_
_entity_poly.entity_id
_entity_poly.type
_entity_poly.pdbx_seq_one_letter_code
_entity_poly.pdbx_strand_id
1 'polypeptide(L)'
;MNSLVIIIVALLLYVLLYMTYGKALQNKVARADPNRKTPAHRLYDGVDYVPAHPVVLYGHHFASIAGAGPILGPAMAMAWGWLPGLLWVWFGNAFIGAVHDYLSLMASVRYDGKSIQWISGKIMSKRTGIIFEVYIWFTLLLVLAAFMAVIGNIFSGTPQAATASLLFILSAIVVGLLMYKLKLNFYVTTVIGVILVALSYWIGLKAPLSLTYHNWLPILFVYIIIASSIPVWVLLQPRDYLNAYILWFGLAFGGIALIGLAKGFVVPSYTIFSANVVGKVPSPFWPTVPLVIA
;
A
#
# COMPACT_ATOMS: atom_id res chain seq x y z
N MET A 1 2.32 -21.77 19.81
CA MET A 1 3.64 -21.32 19.33
C MET A 1 3.85 -19.88 19.79
N ASN A 2 5.03 -19.54 20.32
CA ASN A 2 5.34 -18.18 20.77
C ASN A 2 5.45 -17.24 19.56
N SER A 3 4.90 -16.03 19.65
CA SER A 3 4.99 -14.97 18.62
C SER A 3 6.44 -14.69 18.20
N LEU A 4 7.39 -14.76 19.12
CA LEU A 4 8.82 -14.56 18.86
C LEU A 4 9.37 -15.55 17.84
N VAL A 5 9.01 -16.83 17.96
CA VAL A 5 9.50 -17.89 17.06
C VAL A 5 9.00 -17.63 15.65
N ILE A 6 7.75 -17.22 15.50
CA ILE A 6 7.15 -16.89 14.19
C ILE A 6 7.86 -15.71 13.54
N ILE A 7 8.18 -14.66 14.31
CA ILE A 7 8.90 -13.48 13.80
C ILE A 7 10.31 -13.85 13.34
N ILE A 8 11.04 -14.63 14.14
CA ILE A 8 12.40 -15.07 13.80
C ILE A 8 12.38 -15.94 12.54
N VAL A 9 11.44 -16.88 12.43
CA VAL A 9 11.28 -17.71 11.23
C VAL A 9 10.95 -16.85 10.01
N ALA A 10 10.05 -15.87 10.15
CA ALA A 10 9.71 -14.94 9.07
C ALA A 10 10.95 -14.16 8.60
N LEU A 11 11.72 -13.58 9.53
CA LEU A 11 12.93 -12.81 9.20
C LEU A 11 13.96 -13.67 8.49
N LEU A 12 14.25 -14.86 9.00
CA LEU A 12 15.20 -15.78 8.38
C LEU A 12 14.74 -16.20 6.97
N LEU A 13 13.46 -16.50 6.81
CA LEU A 13 12.87 -16.88 5.53
C LEU A 13 12.95 -15.74 4.51
N TYR A 14 12.59 -14.51 4.90
CA TYR A 14 12.68 -13.35 4.02
C TYR A 14 14.12 -12.99 3.65
N VAL A 15 15.07 -13.06 4.59
CA VAL A 15 16.49 -12.85 4.30
C VAL A 15 17.02 -13.91 3.33
N LEU A 16 16.69 -15.18 3.57
CA LEU A 16 17.10 -16.29 2.70
C LEU A 16 16.54 -16.11 1.28
N LEU A 17 15.23 -15.84 1.15
CA LEU A 17 14.59 -15.66 -0.14
C LEU A 17 15.09 -14.40 -0.86
N TYR A 18 15.36 -13.32 -0.15
CA TYR A 18 15.97 -12.11 -0.73
C TYR A 18 17.37 -12.40 -1.29
N MET A 19 18.22 -13.07 -0.51
CA MET A 19 19.60 -13.37 -0.92
C MET A 19 19.68 -14.42 -2.03
N THR A 20 18.75 -15.37 -2.09
CA THR A 20 18.75 -16.43 -3.10
C THR A 20 17.90 -16.05 -4.31
N TYR A 21 16.58 -16.06 -4.14
CA TYR A 21 15.61 -15.83 -5.19
C TYR A 21 15.57 -14.38 -5.66
N GLY A 22 15.60 -13.41 -4.74
CA GLY A 22 15.63 -11.97 -5.07
C GLY A 22 16.87 -11.58 -5.89
N LYS A 23 18.08 -11.97 -5.45
CA LYS A 23 19.31 -11.77 -6.23
C LYS A 23 19.29 -12.51 -7.57
N ALA A 24 18.75 -13.72 -7.61
CA ALA A 24 18.60 -14.45 -8.88
C ALA A 24 17.68 -13.70 -9.85
N LEU A 25 16.57 -13.15 -9.36
CA LEU A 25 15.63 -12.35 -10.15
C LEU A 25 16.31 -11.06 -10.66
N GLN A 26 17.04 -10.35 -9.78
CA GLN A 26 17.79 -9.15 -10.14
C GLN A 26 18.84 -9.42 -11.22
N ASN A 27 19.65 -10.48 -11.06
CA ASN A 27 20.81 -10.71 -11.91
C ASN A 27 20.48 -11.49 -13.19
N LYS A 28 19.60 -12.50 -13.11
CA LYS A 28 19.29 -13.37 -14.26
C LYS A 28 18.14 -12.87 -15.11
N VAL A 29 17.08 -12.35 -14.48
CA VAL A 29 15.83 -11.93 -15.15
C VAL A 29 15.84 -10.44 -15.46
N ALA A 30 15.85 -9.61 -14.41
CA ALA A 30 15.79 -8.16 -14.55
C ALA A 30 17.11 -7.54 -15.02
N ARG A 31 18.24 -8.25 -14.89
CA ARG A 31 19.60 -7.79 -15.27
C ARG A 31 19.82 -6.32 -14.91
N ALA A 32 19.55 -5.98 -13.66
CA ALA A 32 19.57 -4.59 -13.20
C ALA A 32 21.01 -4.06 -13.23
N ASP A 33 21.22 -2.92 -13.91
CA ASP A 33 22.52 -2.29 -14.05
C ASP A 33 22.56 -0.98 -13.24
N PRO A 34 23.37 -0.89 -12.18
CA PRO A 34 23.50 0.33 -11.38
C PRO A 34 24.01 1.55 -12.16
N ASN A 35 24.71 1.36 -13.27
CA ASN A 35 25.27 2.45 -14.07
C ASN A 35 24.25 3.06 -15.05
N ARG A 36 23.10 2.40 -15.25
CA ARG A 36 22.06 2.89 -16.15
C ARG A 36 21.25 3.98 -15.47
N LYS A 37 21.39 5.22 -15.95
CA LYS A 37 20.57 6.35 -15.49
C LYS A 37 19.08 6.06 -15.68
N THR A 38 18.30 6.29 -14.64
CA THR A 38 16.84 6.13 -14.68
C THR A 38 16.18 7.23 -15.52
N PRO A 39 14.94 7.02 -16.00
CA PRO A 39 14.18 8.02 -16.74
C PRO A 39 14.06 9.35 -16.00
N ALA A 40 13.92 9.31 -14.67
CA ALA A 40 13.86 10.51 -13.82
C ALA A 40 15.08 11.44 -13.99
N HIS A 41 16.26 10.90 -14.26
CA HIS A 41 17.47 11.69 -14.53
C HIS A 41 17.69 11.96 -16.03
N ARG A 42 17.32 11.02 -16.90
CA ARG A 42 17.58 11.12 -18.35
C ARG A 42 16.58 12.03 -19.07
N LEU A 43 15.32 12.04 -18.63
CA LEU A 43 14.20 12.76 -19.23
C LEU A 43 13.73 13.93 -18.34
N TYR A 44 14.61 14.46 -17.49
CA TYR A 44 14.25 15.49 -16.51
C TYR A 44 13.57 16.70 -17.15
N ASP A 45 12.34 16.98 -16.74
CA ASP A 45 11.52 18.09 -17.24
C ASP A 45 11.00 19.01 -16.12
N GLY A 46 11.26 18.66 -14.86
CA GLY A 46 10.78 19.41 -13.69
C GLY A 46 9.28 19.24 -13.41
N VAL A 47 8.58 18.39 -14.16
CA VAL A 47 7.13 18.14 -14.05
C VAL A 47 6.85 16.64 -13.90
N ASP A 48 7.04 15.84 -14.95
CA ASP A 48 6.75 14.40 -14.95
C ASP A 48 7.96 13.56 -14.53
N TYR A 49 9.17 13.99 -14.89
CA TYR A 49 10.42 13.33 -14.55
C TYR A 49 11.23 14.20 -13.59
N VAL A 50 11.16 13.84 -12.31
CA VAL A 50 11.89 14.54 -11.24
C VAL A 50 12.56 13.50 -10.33
N PRO A 51 13.88 13.58 -10.10
CA PRO A 51 14.56 12.74 -9.13
C PRO A 51 14.01 12.97 -7.72
N ALA A 52 13.52 11.91 -7.10
CA ALA A 52 13.09 11.92 -5.71
C ALA A 52 14.20 11.36 -4.81
N HIS A 53 14.28 11.86 -3.57
CA HIS A 53 15.18 11.29 -2.57
C HIS A 53 14.76 9.83 -2.26
N PRO A 54 15.70 8.86 -2.15
CA PRO A 54 15.37 7.44 -2.01
C PRO A 54 14.42 7.11 -0.85
N VAL A 55 14.54 7.82 0.28
CA VAL A 55 13.67 7.62 1.45
C VAL A 55 12.23 8.07 1.17
N VAL A 56 12.04 9.15 0.40
CA VAL A 56 10.72 9.63 0.02
C VAL A 56 10.10 8.67 -0.99
N LEU A 57 10.88 8.21 -1.96
CA LEU A 57 10.45 7.21 -2.94
C LEU A 57 10.05 5.90 -2.27
N TYR A 58 10.87 5.41 -1.34
CA TYR A 58 10.57 4.23 -0.54
C TYR A 58 9.28 4.41 0.26
N GLY A 59 9.13 5.53 0.98
CA GLY A 59 7.93 5.82 1.75
C GLY A 59 6.67 5.85 0.90
N HIS A 60 6.74 6.44 -0.29
CA HIS A 60 5.65 6.47 -1.25
C HIS A 60 5.25 5.06 -1.72
N HIS A 61 6.22 4.21 -2.09
CA HIS A 61 5.93 2.82 -2.45
C HIS A 61 5.39 2.01 -1.27
N PHE A 62 5.97 2.16 -0.09
CA PHE A 62 5.54 1.48 1.12
C PHE A 62 4.10 1.82 1.48
N ALA A 63 3.75 3.10 1.50
CA ALA A 63 2.39 3.57 1.76
C ALA A 63 1.40 3.14 0.66
N SER A 64 1.84 3.07 -0.59
CA SER A 64 0.99 2.64 -1.72
C SER A 64 0.65 1.15 -1.67
N ILE A 65 1.54 0.30 -1.15
CA ILE A 65 1.31 -1.14 -0.99
C ILE A 65 0.58 -1.43 0.33
N ALA A 66 0.85 -0.66 1.39
CA ALA A 66 0.22 -0.77 2.70
C ALA A 66 -1.22 -0.19 2.70
N GLY A 67 -2.09 -0.80 1.91
CA GLY A 67 -3.52 -0.47 1.84
C GLY A 67 -4.37 -1.25 2.85
N ALA A 68 -5.69 -1.12 2.72
CA ALA A 68 -6.64 -1.88 3.55
C ALA A 68 -6.60 -3.40 3.27
N GLY A 69 -6.23 -3.81 2.04
CA GLY A 69 -6.15 -5.22 1.64
C GLY A 69 -5.21 -6.04 2.54
N PRO A 70 -3.93 -5.66 2.69
CA PRO A 70 -2.98 -6.32 3.60
C PRO A 70 -3.37 -6.35 5.08
N ILE A 71 -4.37 -5.56 5.51
CA ILE A 71 -4.87 -5.56 6.89
C ILE A 71 -6.11 -6.47 7.00
N LEU A 72 -7.11 -6.22 6.17
CA LEU A 72 -8.39 -6.92 6.19
C LEU A 72 -8.25 -8.38 5.72
N GLY A 73 -7.42 -8.62 4.71
CA GLY A 73 -7.20 -9.93 4.11
C GLY A 73 -6.68 -10.95 5.13
N PRO A 74 -5.52 -10.70 5.77
CA PRO A 74 -5.01 -11.59 6.82
C PRO A 74 -5.96 -11.72 8.01
N ALA A 75 -6.68 -10.65 8.39
CA ALA A 75 -7.67 -10.70 9.46
C ALA A 75 -8.84 -11.65 9.11
N MET A 76 -9.33 -11.61 7.86
CA MET A 76 -10.35 -12.54 7.36
C MET A 76 -9.81 -13.97 7.22
N ALA A 77 -8.54 -14.12 6.83
CA ALA A 77 -7.88 -15.41 6.69
C ALA A 77 -7.72 -16.17 8.03
N MET A 78 -7.81 -15.48 9.16
CA MET A 78 -7.83 -16.11 10.50
C MET A 78 -8.99 -17.08 10.68
N ALA A 79 -10.04 -17.01 9.85
CA ALA A 79 -11.15 -17.95 9.87
C ALA A 79 -10.73 -19.40 9.57
N TRP A 80 -9.63 -19.60 8.84
CA TRP A 80 -9.02 -20.92 8.57
C TRP A 80 -7.94 -21.31 9.62
N GLY A 81 -7.77 -20.51 10.67
CA GLY A 81 -6.66 -20.57 11.61
C GLY A 81 -5.53 -19.61 11.22
N TRP A 82 -4.54 -19.44 12.11
CA TRP A 82 -3.47 -18.47 11.84
C TRP A 82 -2.41 -18.98 10.86
N LEU A 83 -2.22 -20.30 10.72
CA LEU A 83 -1.13 -20.87 9.94
C LEU A 83 -1.32 -20.72 8.41
N PRO A 84 -2.49 -21.01 7.81
CA PRO A 84 -2.64 -20.96 6.35
C PRO A 84 -2.52 -19.53 5.80
N GLY A 85 -3.11 -18.55 6.49
CA GLY A 85 -2.96 -17.14 6.13
C GLY A 85 -1.50 -16.67 6.23
N LEU A 86 -0.80 -17.07 7.30
CA LEU A 86 0.59 -16.70 7.52
C LEU A 86 1.55 -17.34 6.50
N LEU A 87 1.33 -18.61 6.12
CA LEU A 87 2.09 -19.26 5.06
C LEU A 87 1.91 -18.54 3.72
N TRP A 88 0.68 -18.13 3.38
CA TRP A 88 0.43 -17.36 2.17
C TRP A 88 1.08 -15.97 2.24
N VAL A 89 1.00 -15.27 3.39
CA VAL A 89 1.69 -13.99 3.58
C VAL A 89 3.19 -14.13 3.37
N TRP A 90 3.82 -15.22 3.81
CA TRP A 90 5.25 -15.43 3.60
C TRP A 90 5.61 -15.81 2.17
N PHE A 91 5.01 -16.88 1.65
CA PHE A 91 5.39 -17.45 0.36
C PHE A 91 4.70 -16.75 -0.82
N GLY A 92 3.42 -16.40 -0.69
CA GLY A 92 2.69 -15.65 -1.71
C GLY A 92 3.31 -14.28 -1.94
N ASN A 93 3.68 -13.56 -0.88
CA ASN A 93 4.43 -12.31 -1.00
C ASN A 93 5.78 -12.53 -1.68
N ALA A 94 6.59 -13.48 -1.22
CA ALA A 94 7.95 -13.65 -1.74
C ALA A 94 8.01 -14.12 -3.20
N PHE A 95 7.10 -15.01 -3.63
CA PHE A 95 7.13 -15.61 -4.97
C PHE A 95 6.20 -14.95 -5.98
N ILE A 96 5.14 -14.26 -5.54
CA ILE A 96 4.16 -13.63 -6.43
C ILE A 96 4.21 -12.12 -6.28
N GLY A 97 3.91 -11.59 -5.09
CA GLY A 97 3.79 -10.15 -4.86
C GLY A 97 5.08 -9.37 -5.16
N ALA A 98 6.15 -9.67 -4.42
CA ALA A 98 7.44 -9.00 -4.59
C ALA A 98 8.04 -9.17 -6.00
N VAL A 99 7.80 -10.33 -6.63
CA VAL A 99 8.24 -10.60 -8.02
C VAL A 99 7.47 -9.74 -9.00
N HIS A 100 6.15 -9.70 -8.87
CA HIS A 100 5.26 -8.93 -9.71
C HIS A 100 5.62 -7.44 -9.64
N ASP A 101 5.77 -6.89 -8.44
CA ASP A 101 6.06 -5.47 -8.24
C ASP A 101 7.44 -5.10 -8.77
N TYR A 102 8.45 -5.91 -8.48
CA TYR A 102 9.81 -5.67 -8.96
C TYR A 102 9.91 -5.74 -10.48
N LEU A 103 9.31 -6.77 -11.11
CA LEU A 103 9.33 -6.91 -12.57
C LEU A 103 8.52 -5.82 -13.27
N SER A 104 7.36 -5.44 -12.71
CA SER A 104 6.53 -4.36 -13.24
C SER A 104 7.24 -3.01 -13.18
N LEU A 105 7.92 -2.72 -12.07
CA LEU A 105 8.71 -1.50 -11.92
C LEU A 105 9.92 -1.49 -12.86
N MET A 106 10.62 -2.62 -12.99
CA MET A 106 11.73 -2.74 -13.94
C MET A 106 11.29 -2.63 -15.39
N ALA A 107 10.11 -3.14 -15.74
CA ALA A 107 9.52 -2.94 -17.06
C ALA A 107 9.21 -1.45 -17.29
N SER A 108 8.56 -0.78 -16.33
CA SER A 108 8.26 0.65 -16.40
C SER A 108 9.51 1.50 -16.60
N VAL A 109 10.56 1.28 -15.81
CA VAL A 109 11.84 2.01 -15.90
C VAL A 109 12.51 1.84 -17.28
N ARG A 110 12.35 0.67 -17.92
CA ARG A 110 12.90 0.41 -19.26
C ARG A 110 12.09 1.06 -20.38
N TYR A 111 10.80 1.29 -20.16
CA TYR A 111 9.91 2.01 -21.06
C TYR A 111 9.66 3.43 -20.53
N ASP A 112 10.71 4.10 -20.04
CA ASP A 112 10.67 5.52 -19.71
C ASP A 112 9.60 5.91 -18.69
N GLY A 113 9.36 5.09 -17.67
CA GLY A 113 8.37 5.37 -16.63
C GLY A 113 6.92 5.25 -17.12
N LYS A 114 6.67 4.63 -18.28
CA LYS A 114 5.30 4.38 -18.77
C LYS A 114 4.60 3.30 -17.93
N SER A 115 3.29 3.40 -17.90
CA SER A 115 2.42 2.48 -17.17
C SER A 115 2.40 1.08 -17.80
N ILE A 116 2.09 0.06 -17.01
CA ILE A 116 2.04 -1.33 -17.52
C ILE A 116 0.96 -1.51 -18.60
N GLN A 117 -0.12 -0.73 -18.52
CA GLN A 117 -1.18 -0.63 -19.51
C GLN A 117 -0.58 -0.27 -20.88
N TRP A 118 0.20 0.80 -20.93
CA TRP A 118 0.83 1.29 -22.15
C TRP A 118 1.86 0.30 -22.70
N ILE A 119 2.67 -0.31 -21.83
CA ILE A 119 3.68 -1.31 -22.21
C ILE A 119 3.00 -2.53 -22.84
N SER A 120 1.89 -2.99 -22.25
CA SER A 120 1.13 -4.14 -22.75
C SER A 120 0.56 -3.86 -24.14
N GLY A 121 -0.03 -2.66 -24.35
CA GLY A 121 -0.50 -2.23 -25.67
C GLY A 121 0.62 -2.13 -26.73
N LYS A 122 1.85 -1.81 -26.31
CA LYS A 122 3.02 -1.72 -27.20
C LYS A 122 3.58 -3.10 -27.59
N ILE A 123 3.53 -4.07 -26.69
CA ILE A 123 4.09 -5.42 -26.89
C ILE A 123 3.08 -6.34 -27.59
N MET A 124 1.79 -6.19 -27.29
CA MET A 124 0.72 -7.05 -27.83
C MET A 124 0.18 -6.52 -29.17
N SER A 125 -0.68 -7.32 -29.81
CA SER A 125 -1.43 -6.85 -30.98
C SER A 125 -2.38 -5.71 -30.58
N LYS A 126 -2.64 -4.76 -31.50
CA LYS A 126 -3.53 -3.60 -31.23
C LYS A 126 -4.91 -4.00 -30.67
N ARG A 127 -5.49 -5.10 -31.17
CA ARG A 127 -6.78 -5.62 -30.67
C ARG A 127 -6.67 -6.10 -29.23
N THR A 128 -5.65 -6.89 -28.93
CA THR A 128 -5.43 -7.42 -27.57
C THR A 128 -5.08 -6.31 -26.59
N GLY A 129 -4.27 -5.33 -27.01
CA GLY A 129 -3.95 -4.15 -26.21
C GLY A 129 -5.19 -3.37 -25.79
N ILE A 130 -6.10 -3.08 -26.72
CA ILE A 130 -7.35 -2.36 -26.41
C ILE A 130 -8.23 -3.16 -25.44
N ILE A 131 -8.41 -4.47 -25.67
CA ILE A 131 -9.20 -5.32 -24.77
C ILE A 131 -8.60 -5.32 -23.36
N PHE A 132 -7.27 -5.41 -23.26
CA PHE A 132 -6.56 -5.40 -21.99
C PHE A 132 -6.66 -4.04 -21.28
N GLU A 133 -6.54 -2.93 -22.01
CA GLU A 133 -6.75 -1.58 -21.48
C GLU A 133 -8.16 -1.39 -20.92
N VAL A 134 -9.18 -1.84 -21.65
CA VAL A 134 -10.58 -1.81 -21.20
C VAL A 134 -10.76 -2.65 -19.93
N TYR A 135 -10.18 -3.86 -19.88
CA TYR A 135 -10.21 -4.70 -18.69
C TYR A 135 -9.58 -4.03 -17.47
N ILE A 136 -8.40 -3.42 -17.63
CA ILE A 136 -7.74 -2.70 -16.54
C ILE A 136 -8.58 -1.51 -16.10
N TRP A 137 -9.18 -0.77 -17.04
CA TRP A 137 -10.04 0.37 -16.71
C TRP A 137 -11.25 -0.06 -15.86
N PHE A 138 -11.95 -1.13 -16.24
CA PHE A 138 -13.03 -1.70 -15.42
C PHE A 138 -12.54 -2.19 -14.05
N THR A 139 -11.37 -2.81 -14.00
CA THR A 139 -10.79 -3.31 -12.74
C THR A 139 -10.46 -2.15 -11.80
N LEU A 140 -9.89 -1.04 -12.30
CA LEU A 140 -9.62 0.16 -11.51
C LEU A 140 -10.90 0.78 -10.95
N LEU A 141 -11.99 0.79 -11.72
CA LEU A 141 -13.29 1.25 -11.23
C LEU A 141 -13.82 0.37 -10.08
N LEU A 142 -13.71 -0.96 -10.20
CA LEU A 142 -14.11 -1.89 -9.14
C LEU A 142 -13.27 -1.70 -7.88
N VAL A 143 -11.96 -1.52 -8.04
CA VAL A 143 -11.03 -1.26 -6.93
C VAL A 143 -11.41 0.04 -6.22
N LEU A 144 -11.64 1.13 -6.97
CA LEU A 144 -12.09 2.41 -6.39
C LEU A 144 -13.40 2.26 -5.63
N ALA A 145 -14.39 1.56 -6.19
CA ALA A 145 -15.67 1.31 -5.53
C ALA A 145 -15.51 0.50 -4.24
N ALA A 146 -14.68 -0.55 -4.24
CA ALA A 146 -14.41 -1.37 -3.07
C ALA A 146 -13.73 -0.57 -1.94
N PHE A 147 -12.70 0.22 -2.27
CA PHE A 147 -12.02 1.08 -1.28
C PHE A 147 -12.94 2.18 -0.75
N MET A 148 -13.77 2.79 -1.60
CA MET A 148 -14.77 3.78 -1.17
C MET A 148 -15.77 3.16 -0.20
N ALA A 149 -16.26 1.95 -0.46
CA ALA A 149 -17.18 1.25 0.42
C ALA A 149 -16.54 0.94 1.79
N VAL A 150 -15.29 0.46 1.80
CA VAL A 150 -14.54 0.20 3.04
C VAL A 150 -14.34 1.49 3.85
N ILE A 151 -13.85 2.56 3.22
CA ILE A 151 -13.63 3.85 3.89
C ILE A 151 -14.95 4.46 4.37
N GLY A 152 -16.01 4.40 3.56
CA GLY A 152 -17.33 4.88 3.94
C GLY A 152 -17.86 4.20 5.20
N ASN A 153 -17.70 2.88 5.31
CA ASN A 153 -18.08 2.11 6.51
C ASN A 153 -17.24 2.52 7.73
N ILE A 154 -15.93 2.68 7.57
CA ILE A 154 -15.03 3.11 8.65
C ILE A 154 -15.41 4.52 9.12
N PHE A 155 -15.67 5.46 8.20
CA PHE A 155 -16.00 6.84 8.55
C PHE A 155 -17.37 7.00 9.20
N SER A 156 -18.36 6.19 8.79
CA SER A 156 -19.67 6.17 9.46
C SER A 156 -19.62 5.47 10.83
N GLY A 157 -18.80 4.43 10.98
CA GLY A 157 -18.66 3.68 12.23
C GLY A 157 -17.74 4.36 13.25
N THR A 158 -16.73 5.10 12.77
CA THR A 158 -15.74 5.83 13.58
C THR A 158 -15.58 7.26 13.07
N PRO A 159 -16.51 8.18 13.41
CA PRO A 159 -16.49 9.58 12.94
C PRO A 159 -15.18 10.33 13.22
N GLN A 160 -14.45 9.97 14.28
CA GLN A 160 -13.15 10.56 14.63
C GLN A 160 -12.10 10.30 13.55
N ALA A 161 -12.12 9.12 12.93
CA ALA A 161 -11.21 8.75 11.85
C ALA A 161 -11.46 9.58 10.59
N ALA A 162 -12.72 9.96 10.35
CA ALA A 162 -13.10 10.79 9.21
C ALA A 162 -12.54 12.21 9.33
N THR A 163 -12.75 12.86 10.48
CA THR A 163 -12.17 14.18 10.75
C THR A 163 -10.65 14.15 10.69
N ALA A 164 -10.01 13.17 11.34
CA ALA A 164 -8.56 13.03 11.33
C ALA A 164 -8.01 12.87 9.89
N SER A 165 -8.70 12.10 9.05
CA SER A 165 -8.31 11.89 7.64
C SER A 165 -8.45 13.16 6.79
N LEU A 166 -9.51 13.94 6.99
CA LEU A 166 -9.68 15.22 6.29
C LEU A 166 -8.59 16.23 6.67
N LEU A 167 -8.30 16.36 7.97
CA LEU A 167 -7.24 17.24 8.45
C LEU A 167 -5.85 16.76 8.02
N PHE A 168 -5.66 15.44 7.93
CA PHE A 168 -4.43 14.85 7.40
C PHE A 168 -4.20 15.22 5.93
N ILE A 169 -5.25 15.22 5.10
CA ILE A 169 -5.17 15.67 3.70
C ILE A 169 -4.74 17.14 3.63
N LEU A 170 -5.31 18.01 4.46
CA LEU A 170 -4.90 19.42 4.53
C LEU A 170 -3.45 19.57 4.97
N SER A 171 -3.04 18.80 5.98
CA SER A 171 -1.65 18.77 6.48
C SER A 171 -0.67 18.33 5.40
N ALA A 172 -1.04 17.34 4.58
CA ALA A 172 -0.24 16.89 3.46
C ALA A 172 -0.05 17.99 2.40
N ILE A 173 -1.10 18.76 2.08
CA ILE A 173 -1.01 19.89 1.16
C ILE A 173 -0.05 20.96 1.69
N VAL A 174 -0.16 21.30 2.98
CA VAL A 174 0.76 22.25 3.64
C VAL A 174 2.20 21.76 3.54
N VAL A 175 2.46 20.50 3.87
CA VAL A 175 3.80 19.90 3.78
C VAL A 175 4.31 19.88 2.33
N GLY A 176 3.46 19.58 1.35
CA GLY A 176 3.79 19.65 -0.07
C GLY A 176 4.24 21.04 -0.50
N LEU A 177 3.52 22.08 -0.08
CA LEU A 177 3.89 23.47 -0.36
C LEU A 177 5.21 23.87 0.33
N LEU A 178 5.40 23.49 1.60
CA LEU A 178 6.66 23.75 2.33
C LEU A 178 7.86 23.08 1.66
N MET A 179 7.71 21.83 1.21
CA MET A 179 8.79 21.04 0.63
C MET A 179 9.14 21.50 -0.80
N TYR A 180 8.14 21.66 -1.67
CA TYR A 180 8.37 21.83 -3.11
C TYR A 180 8.32 23.30 -3.57
N LYS A 181 7.42 24.12 -3.01
CA LYS A 181 7.31 25.54 -3.38
C LYS A 181 8.29 26.42 -2.59
N LEU A 182 8.31 26.25 -1.27
CA LEU A 182 9.16 27.05 -0.37
C LEU A 182 10.57 26.47 -0.21
N LYS A 183 10.82 25.26 -0.71
CA LYS A 183 12.13 24.58 -0.71
C LYS A 183 12.78 24.58 0.68
N LEU A 184 11.97 24.46 1.73
CA LEU A 184 12.47 24.40 3.10
C LEU A 184 13.29 23.12 3.31
N ASN A 185 14.20 23.18 4.28
CA ASN A 185 15.03 22.03 4.64
C ASN A 185 14.14 20.81 4.95
N PHE A 186 14.45 19.70 4.30
CA PHE A 186 13.73 18.43 4.38
C PHE A 186 13.45 17.99 5.82
N TYR A 187 14.43 18.12 6.72
CA TYR A 187 14.28 17.75 8.12
C TYR A 187 13.24 18.61 8.84
N VAL A 188 13.27 19.93 8.62
CA VAL A 188 12.33 20.88 9.23
C VAL A 188 10.91 20.61 8.75
N THR A 189 10.74 20.44 7.44
CA THR A 189 9.44 20.14 6.84
C THR A 189 8.85 18.82 7.35
N THR A 190 9.71 17.82 7.58
CA THR A 190 9.29 16.52 8.16
C THR A 190 8.83 16.67 9.60
N VAL A 191 9.56 17.41 10.44
CA VAL A 191 9.16 17.67 11.84
C VAL A 191 7.81 18.40 11.89
N ILE A 192 7.65 19.45 11.07
CA ILE A 192 6.37 20.17 10.95
C ILE A 192 5.26 19.21 10.52
N GLY A 193 5.53 18.38 9.52
CA GLY A 193 4.57 17.37 9.04
C GLY A 193 4.12 16.42 10.13
N VAL A 194 5.04 15.83 10.90
CA VAL A 194 4.71 14.92 12.00
C VAL A 194 3.86 15.62 13.07
N ILE A 195 4.18 16.87 13.41
CA ILE A 195 3.38 17.67 14.35
C ILE A 195 1.97 17.90 13.81
N LEU A 196 1.83 18.27 12.53
CA LEU A 196 0.53 18.49 11.89
C LEU A 196 -0.31 17.21 11.85
N VAL A 197 0.32 16.05 11.62
CA VAL A 197 -0.36 14.75 11.68
C VAL A 197 -0.86 14.45 13.09
N ALA A 198 -0.03 14.66 14.12
CA ALA A 198 -0.42 14.47 15.50
C ALA A 198 -1.57 15.40 15.92
N LEU A 199 -1.53 16.67 15.47
CA LEU A 199 -2.62 17.62 15.66
C LEU A 199 -3.89 17.19 14.93
N SER A 200 -3.78 16.71 13.70
CA SER A 200 -4.93 16.20 12.93
C SER A 200 -5.64 15.07 13.67
N TYR A 201 -4.89 14.15 14.26
CA TYR A 201 -5.45 13.07 15.09
C TYR A 201 -6.08 13.61 16.38
N TRP A 202 -5.38 14.48 17.11
CA TRP A 202 -5.90 15.05 18.36
C TRP A 202 -7.18 15.86 18.16
N ILE A 203 -7.26 16.68 17.11
CA ILE A 203 -8.48 17.40 16.74
C ILE A 203 -9.56 16.41 16.30
N GLY A 204 -9.21 15.39 15.53
CA GLY A 204 -10.16 14.35 15.08
C GLY A 204 -10.85 13.63 16.24
N LEU A 205 -10.13 13.38 17.35
CA LEU A 205 -10.72 12.82 18.57
C LEU A 205 -11.72 13.76 19.25
N LYS A 206 -11.52 15.09 19.16
CA LYS A 206 -12.35 16.10 19.82
C LYS A 206 -13.53 16.59 18.99
N ALA A 207 -13.40 16.59 17.67
CA ALA A 207 -14.39 17.11 16.72
C ALA A 207 -14.82 16.04 15.71
N PRO A 208 -15.51 14.98 16.13
CA PRO A 208 -15.96 13.91 15.23
C PRO A 208 -16.98 14.42 14.21
N LEU A 209 -16.70 14.25 12.92
CA LEU A 209 -17.61 14.57 11.83
C LEU A 209 -18.48 13.35 11.54
N SER A 210 -19.65 13.31 12.17
CA SER A 210 -20.60 12.22 12.02
C SER A 210 -21.47 12.42 10.77
N LEU A 211 -21.19 11.67 9.71
CA LEU A 211 -22.03 11.57 8.52
C LEU A 211 -22.40 10.10 8.25
N THR A 212 -23.53 9.88 7.60
CA THR A 212 -23.96 8.53 7.21
C THR A 212 -23.11 7.98 6.06
N TYR A 213 -23.10 6.66 5.92
CA TYR A 213 -22.41 5.96 4.82
C TYR A 213 -22.75 6.56 3.44
N HIS A 214 -24.05 6.78 3.16
CA HIS A 214 -24.51 7.32 1.89
C HIS A 214 -24.07 8.77 1.63
N ASN A 215 -23.84 9.56 2.69
CA ASN A 215 -23.34 10.93 2.55
C ASN A 215 -21.82 10.98 2.32
N TRP A 216 -21.07 9.98 2.83
CA TRP A 216 -19.63 9.89 2.61
C TRP A 216 -19.26 9.52 1.17
N LEU A 217 -20.03 8.64 0.53
CA LEU A 217 -19.74 8.18 -0.84
C LEU A 217 -19.56 9.32 -1.86
N PRO A 218 -20.49 10.29 -2.02
CA PRO A 218 -20.29 11.38 -2.97
C PRO A 218 -19.11 12.28 -2.59
N ILE A 219 -18.84 12.49 -1.30
CA ILE A 219 -17.68 13.29 -0.83
C ILE A 219 -16.38 12.60 -1.25
N LEU A 220 -16.25 11.29 -0.98
CA LEU A 220 -15.08 10.50 -1.37
C LEU A 220 -14.90 10.45 -2.88
N PHE A 221 -16.00 10.35 -3.64
CA PHE A 221 -15.97 10.34 -5.09
C PHE A 221 -15.40 11.65 -5.66
N VAL A 222 -15.94 12.79 -5.21
CA VAL A 222 -15.46 14.12 -5.61
C VAL A 222 -14.00 14.31 -5.21
N TYR A 223 -13.62 13.86 -4.01
CA TYR A 223 -12.24 13.89 -3.55
C TYR A 223 -11.30 13.10 -4.47
N ILE A 224 -11.66 11.89 -4.90
CA ILE A 224 -10.83 11.06 -5.79
C ILE A 224 -10.62 11.75 -7.15
N ILE A 225 -11.67 12.39 -7.69
CA ILE A 225 -11.55 13.17 -8.95
C ILE A 225 -10.56 14.33 -8.78
N ILE A 226 -10.69 15.10 -7.70
CA ILE A 226 -9.78 16.22 -7.42
C ILE A 226 -8.35 15.70 -7.22
N ALA A 227 -8.17 14.68 -6.39
CA ALA A 227 -6.87 14.11 -6.06
C ALA A 227 -6.15 13.52 -7.28
N SER A 228 -6.88 12.91 -8.21
CA SER A 228 -6.30 12.37 -9.45
C SER A 228 -5.98 13.43 -10.51
N SER A 229 -6.58 14.63 -10.41
CA SER A 229 -6.38 15.73 -11.37
C SER A 229 -5.25 16.69 -11.00
N ILE A 230 -4.88 16.76 -9.72
CA ILE A 230 -3.81 17.65 -9.24
C ILE A 230 -2.42 17.02 -9.39
N PRO A 231 -1.35 17.84 -9.55
CA PRO A 231 0.01 17.31 -9.62
C PRO A 231 0.38 16.49 -8.37
N VAL A 232 1.10 15.39 -8.59
CA VAL A 232 1.45 14.40 -7.56
C VAL A 232 2.18 15.02 -6.37
N TRP A 233 3.04 16.01 -6.60
CA TRP A 233 3.80 16.71 -5.55
C TRP A 233 2.94 17.56 -4.60
N VAL A 234 1.74 17.96 -5.02
CA VAL A 234 0.84 18.81 -4.21
C VAL A 234 0.20 18.00 -3.09
N LEU A 235 -0.25 16.78 -3.38
CA LEU A 235 -1.01 15.97 -2.44
C LEU A 235 -0.46 14.55 -2.30
N LEU A 236 -0.40 13.77 -3.38
CA LEU A 236 -0.12 12.32 -3.29
C LEU A 236 1.24 12.04 -2.65
N GLN A 237 2.31 12.65 -3.17
CA GLN A 237 3.66 12.43 -2.64
C GLN A 237 3.83 12.88 -1.18
N PRO A 238 3.43 14.10 -0.76
CA PRO A 238 3.56 14.50 0.64
C PRO A 238 2.62 13.72 1.57
N ARG A 239 1.41 13.37 1.11
CA ARG A 239 0.47 12.53 1.87
C ARG A 239 1.05 11.16 2.14
N ASP A 240 1.54 10.49 1.11
CA ASP A 240 2.06 9.12 1.23
C ASP A 240 3.36 9.10 2.03
N TYR A 241 4.19 10.14 1.91
CA TYR A 241 5.37 10.33 2.74
C TYR A 241 5.00 10.45 4.24
N LEU A 242 4.02 11.30 4.59
CA LEU A 242 3.55 11.41 5.97
C LEU A 242 2.90 10.10 6.46
N ASN A 243 2.15 9.42 5.59
CA ASN A 243 1.51 8.15 5.92
C ASN A 243 2.54 7.04 6.19
N ALA A 244 3.67 7.05 5.47
CA ALA A 244 4.76 6.10 5.71
C ALA A 244 5.25 6.17 7.16
N TYR A 245 5.35 7.35 7.78
CA TYR A 245 5.71 7.46 9.19
C TYR A 245 4.70 6.79 10.11
N ILE A 246 3.41 7.01 9.89
CA ILE A 246 2.34 6.39 10.68
C ILE A 246 2.46 4.86 10.61
N LEU A 247 2.67 4.33 9.40
CA LEU A 247 2.85 2.90 9.16
C LEU A 247 4.12 2.36 9.81
N TRP A 248 5.24 3.07 9.70
CA TRP A 248 6.50 2.69 10.34
C TRP A 248 6.40 2.67 11.87
N PHE A 249 5.80 3.70 12.47
CA PHE A 249 5.55 3.74 13.91
C PHE A 249 4.59 2.62 14.31
N GLY A 250 3.50 2.40 13.56
CA GLY A 250 2.56 1.31 13.80
C GLY A 250 3.24 -0.07 13.78
N LEU A 251 4.10 -0.32 12.78
CA LEU A 251 4.88 -1.55 12.67
C LEU A 251 5.89 -1.69 13.81
N ALA A 252 6.59 -0.62 14.17
CA ALA A 252 7.59 -0.64 15.24
C ALA A 252 6.94 -0.90 16.61
N PHE A 253 5.92 -0.13 16.97
CA PHE A 253 5.20 -0.32 18.24
C PHE A 253 4.48 -1.66 18.29
N GLY A 254 3.81 -2.07 17.20
CA GLY A 254 3.16 -3.37 17.10
C GLY A 254 4.17 -4.52 17.21
N GLY A 255 5.31 -4.42 16.54
CA GLY A 255 6.40 -5.38 16.61
C GLY A 255 6.99 -5.49 18.01
N ILE A 256 7.33 -4.36 18.65
CA ILE A 256 7.83 -4.34 20.03
C ILE A 256 6.80 -4.94 20.99
N ALA A 257 5.52 -4.61 20.84
CA ALA A 257 4.46 -5.18 21.67
C ALA A 257 4.34 -6.70 21.48
N LEU A 258 4.39 -7.21 20.25
CA LEU A 258 4.35 -8.64 19.96
C LEU A 258 5.56 -9.40 20.50
N ILE A 259 6.74 -8.80 20.44
CA ILE A 259 8.00 -9.35 20.97
C ILE A 259 7.97 -9.33 22.51
N GLY A 260 7.61 -8.19 23.10
CA GLY A 260 7.62 -7.98 24.55
C GLY A 260 6.54 -8.77 25.30
N LEU A 261 5.37 -8.99 24.68
CA LEU A 261 4.32 -9.83 25.27
C LEU A 261 4.66 -11.32 25.21
N ALA A 262 5.37 -11.76 24.16
CA ALA A 262 5.79 -13.15 23.93
C ALA A 262 4.70 -14.21 24.17
N LYS A 263 3.41 -13.83 24.04
CA LYS A 263 2.29 -14.73 24.29
C LYS A 263 2.11 -15.70 23.13
N GLY A 264 1.68 -16.91 23.45
CA GLY A 264 1.27 -17.87 22.44
C GLY A 264 0.02 -17.41 21.71
N PHE A 265 -0.12 -17.78 20.43
CA PHE A 265 -1.36 -17.59 19.69
C PHE A 265 -2.52 -18.29 20.41
N VAL A 266 -3.58 -17.53 20.70
CA VAL A 266 -4.82 -18.04 21.34
C VAL A 266 -5.66 -18.81 20.33
N VAL A 267 -5.59 -18.41 19.05
CA VAL A 267 -6.34 -19.03 17.95
C VAL A 267 -5.65 -20.35 17.53
N PRO A 268 -6.40 -21.40 17.16
CA PRO A 268 -5.82 -22.63 16.62
C PRO A 268 -4.98 -22.37 15.36
N SER A 269 -3.96 -23.21 15.13
CA SER A 269 -3.16 -23.16 13.89
C SER A 269 -4.01 -23.43 12.66
N TYR A 270 -4.97 -24.34 12.78
CA TYR A 270 -5.92 -24.70 11.76
C TYR A 270 -7.29 -24.93 12.43
N THR A 271 -8.35 -24.41 11.81
CA THR A 271 -9.72 -24.56 12.30
C THR A 271 -10.51 -25.50 11.39
N ILE A 272 -10.79 -25.07 10.16
CA ILE A 272 -11.69 -25.74 9.21
C ILE A 272 -11.15 -25.52 7.79
N PHE A 273 -11.32 -26.50 6.89
CA PHE A 273 -10.91 -26.39 5.49
C PHE A 273 -11.76 -25.37 4.71
N SER A 274 -13.07 -25.36 4.98
CA SER A 274 -14.05 -24.50 4.34
C SER A 274 -14.69 -23.55 5.36
N ALA A 275 -14.20 -22.32 5.44
CA ALA A 275 -14.72 -21.31 6.37
C ALA A 275 -15.78 -20.42 5.69
N ASN A 276 -16.76 -19.96 6.46
CA ASN A 276 -17.88 -19.14 5.96
C ASN A 276 -17.53 -17.65 5.96
N VAL A 277 -16.56 -17.25 5.14
CA VAL A 277 -16.01 -15.87 5.15
C VAL A 277 -16.54 -15.01 4.02
N VAL A 278 -16.68 -15.57 2.82
CA VAL A 278 -17.14 -14.84 1.63
C VAL A 278 -18.64 -15.04 1.48
N GLY A 279 -19.44 -14.01 1.78
CA GLY A 279 -20.90 -14.06 1.62
C GLY A 279 -21.60 -15.13 2.47
N LYS A 280 -20.98 -15.56 3.59
CA LYS A 280 -21.42 -16.71 4.42
C LYS A 280 -21.44 -18.06 3.70
N VAL A 281 -20.79 -18.17 2.55
CA VAL A 281 -20.65 -19.41 1.79
C VAL A 281 -19.40 -20.18 2.25
N PRO A 282 -19.48 -21.50 2.48
CA PRO A 282 -18.31 -22.31 2.80
C PRO A 282 -17.26 -22.23 1.70
N SER A 283 -16.10 -21.66 2.03
CA SER A 283 -15.05 -21.37 1.05
C SER A 283 -13.77 -22.12 1.40
N PRO A 284 -13.23 -22.97 0.50
CA PRO A 284 -12.04 -23.78 0.76
C PRO A 284 -10.79 -22.91 0.92
N PHE A 285 -9.78 -23.40 1.63
CA PHE A 285 -8.49 -22.71 1.77
C PHE A 285 -7.91 -22.26 0.42
N TRP A 286 -7.89 -23.15 -0.57
CA TRP A 286 -7.45 -22.85 -1.93
C TRP A 286 -8.66 -22.82 -2.88
N PRO A 287 -8.87 -21.75 -3.67
CA PRO A 287 -8.02 -20.57 -3.84
C PRO A 287 -8.39 -19.38 -2.93
N THR A 288 -9.27 -19.54 -1.94
CA THR A 288 -9.87 -18.39 -1.23
C THR A 288 -8.90 -17.61 -0.36
N VAL A 289 -8.02 -18.25 0.41
CA VAL A 289 -7.02 -17.52 1.22
C VAL A 289 -6.09 -16.65 0.36
N PRO A 290 -5.52 -17.18 -0.75
CA PRO A 290 -4.83 -16.35 -1.72
C PRO A 290 -5.61 -15.13 -2.21
N LEU A 291 -6.89 -15.32 -2.56
CA LEU A 291 -7.74 -14.25 -3.10
C LEU A 291 -8.14 -13.20 -2.06
N VAL A 292 -8.26 -13.59 -0.80
CA VAL A 292 -8.64 -12.69 0.30
C VAL A 292 -7.45 -11.87 0.80
N ILE A 293 -6.23 -12.43 0.74
CA ILE A 293 -4.99 -11.75 1.16
C ILE A 293 -4.34 -10.95 0.01
N ALA A 294 -4.74 -11.19 -1.24
CA ALA A 294 -4.20 -10.53 -2.43
C ALA A 294 -4.34 -9.00 -2.42
#